data_AF-A0A0S3UAZ6-F1
#
_entry.id   AF-A0A0S3UAZ6-F1
#
_cell.length_a   1.000
_cell.length_b   1.000
_cell.length_c   1.000
_cell.angle_alpha   90.00
_cell.angle_beta   90.00
_cell.angle_gamma   90.00
#
_symmetry.space_group_name_H-M   'P 1'
#
loop_
_entity.id
_entity.type
_entity.pdbx_description
1 polymer ?
#
loop_
_entity_poly.entity_id
_entity_poly.type
_entity_poly.pdbx_seq_one_letter_code
_entity_poly.pdbx_strand_id
1 'polypeptide(L)'
;MTNLKNNALMRNATLLAVGITASSVALFSTLSNPSRAQNANTNFPDTQNYWAQPFIAALAERNVVRGYPDGTFRPEETVDRDEFAAMLRAAFDQPAERRISSGSEYRDVPQGYWASPAIKEAYEAGFMSGYPGGNFRPQQPVTRVEALASLAQTLNLNSKVPTNTQAAMAPTNQTTTPAPNNQTRAQTTPQPRRRVVLPLASLALLQPFVTPVRQAAAALPTQPQAAAPQTTAKATTPQKAEARSLQLNEFYTDADRIPQYANWAVESATRSNIVVNHPNIRELNPQRPATRGEVAAIVHQALVNQGKLPALSQDVPASQYVVRAQNVVQTVK
;
A
#
# COMPACT_ATOMS: atom_id res chain seq x y z
N MET A 1 91.81 -56.02 -13.53
CA MET A 1 92.83 -56.23 -12.50
C MET A 1 93.00 -54.94 -11.70
N THR A 2 93.12 -55.05 -10.37
CA THR A 2 93.62 -54.03 -9.41
C THR A 2 92.81 -52.73 -9.25
N ASN A 3 92.62 -52.13 -8.08
CA ASN A 3 92.83 -52.50 -6.68
C ASN A 3 92.11 -51.42 -5.82
N LEU A 4 91.86 -51.76 -4.56
CA LEU A 4 91.37 -50.90 -3.47
C LEU A 4 92.11 -49.55 -3.38
N LYS A 5 91.41 -48.52 -2.86
CA LYS A 5 91.94 -47.62 -1.80
C LYS A 5 90.84 -46.77 -1.14
N ASN A 6 90.60 -47.14 0.12
CA ASN A 6 90.17 -46.38 1.30
C ASN A 6 90.12 -44.84 1.18
N ASN A 7 89.11 -44.24 1.83
CA ASN A 7 89.38 -43.28 2.91
C ASN A 7 88.20 -43.17 3.88
N ALA A 8 88.58 -43.01 5.15
CA ALA A 8 87.77 -43.10 6.34
C ALA A 8 87.32 -41.72 6.86
N LEU A 9 86.28 -41.75 7.72
CA LEU A 9 86.10 -40.93 8.92
C LEU A 9 86.02 -39.39 8.77
N MET A 10 84.82 -38.82 8.96
CA MET A 10 84.38 -38.26 10.26
C MET A 10 83.10 -37.40 10.14
N ARG A 11 82.12 -37.75 10.99
CA ARG A 11 81.33 -36.86 11.86
C ARG A 11 80.48 -35.76 11.20
N ASN A 12 79.15 -35.93 11.23
CA ASN A 12 78.29 -35.28 12.23
C ASN A 12 76.82 -35.66 11.99
N ALA A 13 76.19 -36.19 13.03
CA ALA A 13 74.77 -36.43 13.08
C ALA A 13 74.02 -35.10 13.07
N THR A 14 73.12 -34.91 12.12
CA THR A 14 72.00 -33.99 12.26
C THR A 14 70.83 -34.59 11.50
N LEU A 15 69.88 -35.16 12.25
CA LEU A 15 68.55 -35.49 11.75
C LEU A 15 67.94 -34.20 11.20
N LEU A 16 67.72 -34.12 9.89
CA LEU A 16 66.72 -33.21 9.33
C LEU A 16 65.59 -34.04 8.76
N ALA A 17 64.41 -33.77 9.30
CA ALA A 17 63.17 -34.47 9.04
C ALA A 17 62.77 -34.42 7.55
N VAL A 18 62.27 -35.56 7.09
CA VAL A 18 61.49 -35.70 5.85
C VAL A 18 60.22 -34.87 5.99
N GLY A 19 60.15 -33.75 5.28
CA GLY A 19 58.91 -33.02 5.02
C GLY A 19 58.48 -33.30 3.59
N ILE A 20 57.71 -34.36 3.37
CA ILE A 20 57.00 -34.59 2.10
C ILE A 20 55.96 -33.47 2.00
N THR A 21 56.12 -32.57 1.02
CA THR A 21 55.06 -31.63 0.66
C THR A 21 53.95 -32.43 -0.02
N ALA A 22 53.01 -32.94 0.77
CA ALA A 22 51.73 -33.40 0.25
C ALA A 22 50.96 -32.15 -0.21
N SER A 23 51.00 -31.86 -1.50
CA SER A 23 50.07 -30.92 -2.13
C SER A 23 48.66 -31.48 -1.99
N SER A 24 47.93 -31.00 -0.98
CA SER A 24 46.51 -31.31 -0.83
C SER A 24 45.74 -30.68 -1.97
N VAL A 25 45.40 -31.48 -2.98
CA VAL A 25 44.33 -31.14 -3.93
C VAL A 25 43.03 -31.14 -3.11
N ALA A 26 42.58 -29.96 -2.71
CA ALA A 26 41.23 -29.80 -2.21
C ALA A 26 40.26 -30.05 -3.37
N LEU A 27 39.72 -31.27 -3.43
CA LEU A 27 38.54 -31.55 -4.23
C LEU A 27 37.41 -30.69 -3.67
N PHE A 28 37.16 -29.53 -4.29
CA PHE A 28 35.93 -28.79 -4.10
C PHE A 28 34.81 -29.65 -4.67
N SER A 29 34.23 -30.52 -3.84
CA SER A 29 32.89 -31.03 -4.08
C SER A 29 31.98 -29.80 -4.12
N THR A 30 31.50 -29.44 -5.31
CA THR A 30 30.38 -28.51 -5.43
C THR A 30 29.25 -29.11 -4.62
N LEU A 31 29.01 -28.57 -3.43
CA LEU A 31 27.72 -28.71 -2.77
C LEU A 31 26.74 -28.04 -3.72
N SER A 32 26.16 -28.84 -4.61
CA SER A 32 24.88 -28.52 -5.20
C SER A 32 23.95 -28.37 -4.00
N ASN A 33 23.79 -27.15 -3.50
CA ASN A 33 22.66 -26.84 -2.66
C ASN A 33 21.44 -27.27 -3.48
N PRO A 34 20.66 -28.27 -3.04
CA PRO A 34 19.33 -28.40 -3.59
C PRO A 34 18.65 -27.12 -3.16
N SER A 35 18.56 -26.14 -4.06
CA SER A 35 17.55 -25.10 -3.98
C SER A 35 16.28 -25.86 -3.64
N ARG A 36 15.77 -25.67 -2.42
CA ARG A 36 14.55 -26.32 -1.97
C ARG A 36 13.46 -25.88 -2.94
N ALA A 37 13.24 -26.64 -4.00
CA ALA A 37 11.93 -26.82 -4.58
C ALA A 37 11.10 -27.48 -3.47
N GLN A 38 10.70 -26.68 -2.48
CA GLN A 38 9.59 -27.08 -1.64
C GLN A 38 8.46 -27.26 -2.65
N ASN A 39 7.95 -28.49 -2.76
CA ASN A 39 6.69 -28.73 -3.45
C ASN A 39 5.72 -27.71 -2.87
N ALA A 40 5.39 -26.67 -3.64
CA ALA A 40 4.43 -25.69 -3.20
C ALA A 40 3.15 -26.48 -2.95
N ASN A 41 2.73 -26.62 -1.70
CA ASN A 41 1.48 -27.30 -1.43
C ASN A 41 0.40 -26.40 -2.02
N THR A 42 -0.20 -26.83 -3.12
CA THR A 42 -1.27 -26.11 -3.82
C THR A 42 -2.66 -26.49 -3.29
N ASN A 43 -2.72 -27.51 -2.43
CA ASN A 43 -3.95 -28.03 -1.86
C ASN A 43 -3.93 -27.89 -0.34
N PHE A 44 -4.62 -26.87 0.16
CA PHE A 44 -4.74 -26.63 1.59
C PHE A 44 -6.05 -27.23 2.13
N PRO A 45 -6.02 -28.05 3.20
CA PRO A 45 -7.21 -28.73 3.71
C PRO A 45 -8.37 -27.79 4.04
N ASP A 46 -8.06 -26.60 4.55
CA ASP A 46 -8.99 -25.55 4.93
C ASP A 46 -9.50 -24.70 3.74
N THR A 47 -9.12 -25.05 2.51
CA THR A 47 -9.60 -24.38 1.29
C THR A 47 -10.48 -25.25 0.39
N GLN A 48 -10.63 -26.55 0.65
CA GLN A 48 -11.27 -27.49 -0.29
C GLN A 48 -12.70 -27.10 -0.71
N ASN A 49 -13.45 -26.48 0.20
CA ASN A 49 -14.82 -25.98 -0.05
C ASN A 49 -14.89 -24.45 0.09
N TYR A 50 -13.77 -23.77 -0.16
CA TYR A 50 -13.66 -22.33 0.00
C TYR A 50 -13.86 -21.60 -1.33
N TRP A 51 -14.64 -20.52 -1.34
CA TRP A 51 -15.00 -19.80 -2.56
C TRP A 51 -13.78 -19.29 -3.35
N ALA A 52 -12.69 -18.95 -2.66
CA ALA A 52 -11.47 -18.43 -3.29
C ALA A 52 -10.45 -19.53 -3.64
N GLN A 53 -10.77 -20.81 -3.43
CA GLN A 53 -9.83 -21.92 -3.63
C GLN A 53 -9.15 -21.89 -5.02
N PRO A 54 -9.86 -21.63 -6.14
CA PRO A 54 -9.21 -21.60 -7.44
C PRO A 54 -8.17 -20.48 -7.58
N PHE A 55 -8.42 -19.32 -6.97
CA PHE A 55 -7.46 -18.22 -6.94
C PHE A 55 -6.23 -18.58 -6.10
N ILE A 56 -6.47 -19.16 -4.92
CA ILE A 56 -5.42 -19.56 -3.98
C ILE A 56 -4.51 -20.61 -4.61
N ALA A 57 -5.09 -21.65 -5.23
CA ALA A 57 -4.35 -22.72 -5.88
C ALA A 57 -3.45 -22.18 -7.01
N ALA A 58 -4.00 -21.34 -7.89
CA ALA A 58 -3.24 -20.75 -9.00
C ALA A 58 -2.09 -19.84 -8.54
N LEU A 59 -2.24 -19.14 -7.40
CA LEU A 59 -1.16 -18.36 -6.80
C LEU A 59 -0.12 -19.24 -6.09
N ALA A 60 -0.55 -20.31 -5.42
CA ALA A 60 0.35 -21.26 -4.75
C ALA A 60 1.24 -22.00 -5.75
N GLU A 61 0.70 -22.40 -6.91
CA GLU A 61 1.45 -23.02 -8.02
C GLU A 61 2.64 -22.17 -8.49
N ARG A 62 2.53 -20.84 -8.32
CA ARG A 62 3.54 -19.87 -8.74
C ARG A 62 4.37 -19.33 -7.57
N ASN A 63 4.23 -19.91 -6.39
CA ASN A 63 4.89 -19.47 -5.16
C ASN A 63 4.58 -18.01 -4.76
N VAL A 64 3.47 -17.43 -5.25
CA VAL A 64 3.02 -16.09 -4.85
C VAL A 64 2.46 -16.12 -3.43
N VAL A 65 1.75 -17.20 -3.10
CA VAL A 65 1.26 -17.46 -1.74
C VAL A 65 1.74 -18.83 -1.27
N ARG A 66 1.84 -19.00 0.05
CA ARG A 66 2.28 -20.23 0.69
C ARG A 66 1.44 -20.52 1.93
N GLY A 67 1.22 -21.79 2.23
CA GLY A 67 0.59 -22.21 3.48
C GLY A 67 1.48 -21.97 4.69
N TYR A 68 0.89 -22.11 5.87
CA TYR A 68 1.60 -22.12 7.15
C TYR A 68 2.31 -23.48 7.35
N PRO A 69 3.26 -23.58 8.30
CA PRO A 69 3.97 -24.83 8.59
C PRO A 69 3.07 -26.02 8.98
N ASP A 70 1.84 -25.74 9.43
CA ASP A 70 0.82 -26.74 9.76
C ASP A 70 0.06 -27.27 8.52
N GLY A 71 0.38 -26.77 7.33
CA GLY A 71 -0.23 -27.18 6.06
C GLY A 71 -1.52 -26.42 5.71
N THR A 72 -1.96 -25.45 6.51
CA THR A 72 -3.17 -24.65 6.27
C THR A 72 -2.90 -23.39 5.47
N PHE A 73 -3.95 -22.82 4.85
CA PHE A 73 -3.87 -21.49 4.22
C PHE A 73 -4.41 -20.37 5.11
N ARG A 74 -5.35 -20.66 6.00
CA ARG A 74 -6.08 -19.70 6.83
C ARG A 74 -6.76 -18.60 6.01
N PRO A 75 -7.65 -18.95 5.07
CA PRO A 75 -8.22 -17.99 4.13
C PRO A 75 -9.06 -16.89 4.78
N GLU A 76 -9.62 -17.14 5.96
CA GLU A 76 -10.46 -16.19 6.72
C GLU A 76 -9.66 -15.28 7.66
N GLU A 77 -8.37 -15.55 7.87
CA GLU A 77 -7.53 -14.67 8.68
C GLU A 77 -7.24 -13.37 7.94
N THR A 78 -7.16 -12.27 8.67
CA THR A 78 -6.82 -10.96 8.11
C THR A 78 -5.35 -10.93 7.71
N VAL A 79 -5.04 -10.21 6.64
CA VAL A 79 -3.66 -10.01 6.18
C VAL A 79 -3.09 -8.73 6.78
N ASP A 80 -1.94 -8.85 7.42
CA ASP A 80 -1.17 -7.71 7.89
C ASP A 80 -0.40 -7.04 6.75
N ARG A 81 -0.06 -5.76 6.91
CA ARG A 81 0.58 -4.96 5.85
C ARG A 81 1.92 -5.52 5.40
N ASP A 82 2.67 -6.17 6.29
CA ASP A 82 3.95 -6.80 5.95
C ASP A 82 3.79 -8.10 5.16
N GLU A 83 2.80 -8.92 5.50
CA GLU A 83 2.38 -10.09 4.74
C GLU A 83 1.87 -9.69 3.36
N PHE A 84 1.08 -8.61 3.27
CA PHE A 84 0.65 -8.08 2.00
C PHE A 84 1.83 -7.59 1.14
N ALA A 85 2.79 -6.89 1.74
CA ALA A 85 4.03 -6.50 1.04
C ALA A 85 4.79 -7.73 0.51
N ALA A 86 4.86 -8.81 1.28
CA ALA A 86 5.48 -10.06 0.86
C ALA A 86 4.74 -10.72 -0.32
N MET A 87 3.40 -10.71 -0.30
CA MET A 87 2.59 -11.19 -1.43
C MET A 87 2.80 -10.35 -2.69
N LEU A 88 2.85 -9.03 -2.57
CA LEU A 88 3.10 -8.12 -3.70
C LEU A 88 4.48 -8.35 -4.31
N ARG A 89 5.51 -8.44 -3.47
CA ARG A 89 6.88 -8.77 -3.90
C ARG A 89 6.95 -10.11 -4.64
N ALA A 90 6.24 -11.13 -4.15
CA ALA A 90 6.23 -12.43 -4.79
C ALA A 90 5.43 -12.44 -6.12
N ALA A 91 4.39 -11.62 -6.21
CA ALA A 91 3.53 -11.54 -7.40
C ALA A 91 4.14 -10.69 -8.52
N PHE A 92 4.78 -9.58 -8.18
CA PHE A 92 5.14 -8.55 -9.16
C PHE A 92 6.62 -8.20 -9.09
N ASP A 93 7.32 -8.50 -10.19
CA ASP A 93 8.65 -7.95 -10.47
C ASP A 93 8.49 -6.57 -11.12
N GLN A 94 8.52 -5.52 -10.31
CA GLN A 94 8.42 -4.12 -10.75
C GLN A 94 9.73 -3.38 -10.50
N PRO A 95 10.18 -2.52 -11.42
CA PRO A 95 11.38 -1.73 -11.21
C PRO A 95 11.18 -0.76 -10.04
N ALA A 96 12.27 -0.45 -9.34
CA ALA A 96 12.26 0.57 -8.31
C ALA A 96 12.06 1.97 -8.94
N GLU A 97 10.91 2.60 -8.68
CA GLU A 97 10.59 3.96 -9.11
C GLU A 97 10.88 4.99 -8.01
N ARG A 98 10.77 4.57 -6.75
CA ARG A 98 11.10 5.37 -5.57
C ARG A 98 12.45 4.94 -5.01
N ARG A 99 13.16 5.88 -4.40
CA ARG A 99 14.37 5.61 -3.61
C ARG A 99 14.08 5.92 -2.16
N ILE A 100 14.36 4.97 -1.28
CA ILE A 100 14.52 5.28 0.15
C ILE A 100 15.89 5.95 0.28
N SER A 101 15.96 7.14 0.86
CA SER A 101 17.24 7.76 1.22
C SER A 101 18.01 6.74 2.08
N SER A 102 19.11 6.19 1.55
CA SER A 102 19.84 5.08 2.18
C SER A 102 20.11 5.38 3.66
N GLY A 103 19.50 4.59 4.54
CA GLY A 103 19.60 4.72 6.01
C GLY A 103 18.29 5.04 6.74
N SER A 104 17.21 5.43 6.04
CA SER A 104 15.90 5.61 6.66
C SER A 104 14.98 4.41 6.38
N GLU A 105 15.15 3.31 7.11
CA GLU A 105 14.06 2.33 7.25
C GLU A 105 12.94 2.94 8.10
N TYR A 106 11.73 2.36 8.01
CA TYR A 106 10.64 2.77 8.88
C TYR A 106 11.02 2.52 10.34
N ARG A 107 10.66 3.45 11.23
CA ARG A 107 11.06 3.42 12.65
C ARG A 107 10.55 2.20 13.41
N ASP A 108 9.45 1.63 12.95
CA ASP A 108 8.76 0.47 13.51
C ASP A 108 9.04 -0.82 12.71
N VAL A 109 10.04 -0.81 11.83
CA VAL A 109 10.53 -2.00 11.13
C VAL A 109 11.97 -2.25 11.59
N PRO A 110 12.18 -3.20 12.52
CA PRO A 110 13.53 -3.51 13.01
C PRO A 110 14.45 -4.04 11.91
N GLN A 111 15.75 -3.80 12.07
CA GLN A 111 16.75 -4.41 11.19
C GLN A 111 16.66 -5.94 11.28
N GLY A 112 16.65 -6.61 10.13
CA GLY A 112 16.54 -8.08 10.07
C GLY A 112 15.12 -8.60 10.27
N TYR A 113 14.10 -7.74 10.35
CA TYR A 113 12.71 -8.16 10.31
C TYR A 113 12.43 -8.94 9.01
N TRP A 114 11.71 -10.06 9.13
CA TRP A 114 11.55 -11.01 8.02
C TRP A 114 10.96 -10.38 6.75
N ALA A 115 10.08 -9.38 6.93
CA ALA A 115 9.44 -8.65 5.85
C ALA A 115 10.20 -7.39 5.43
N SER A 116 11.32 -7.01 6.05
CA SER A 116 12.06 -5.79 5.68
C SER A 116 12.35 -5.71 4.17
N PRO A 117 12.81 -6.78 3.48
CA PRO A 117 13.02 -6.73 2.04
C PRO A 117 11.71 -6.50 1.28
N ALA A 118 10.63 -7.15 1.69
CA ALA A 118 9.31 -7.00 1.07
C ALA A 118 8.73 -5.60 1.25
N ILE A 119 8.83 -5.03 2.45
CA ILE A 119 8.39 -3.68 2.76
C ILE A 119 9.19 -2.65 1.94
N LYS A 120 10.51 -2.84 1.87
CA LYS A 120 11.40 -1.99 1.08
C LYS A 120 11.03 -2.04 -0.40
N GLU A 121 10.94 -3.23 -0.98
CA GLU A 121 10.65 -3.40 -2.40
C GLU A 121 9.23 -2.93 -2.76
N ALA A 122 8.22 -3.23 -1.93
CA ALA A 122 6.86 -2.72 -2.12
C ALA A 122 6.79 -1.19 -2.03
N TYR A 123 7.65 -0.58 -1.21
CA TYR A 123 7.82 0.88 -1.25
C TYR A 123 8.52 1.32 -2.53
N GLU A 124 9.69 0.80 -2.86
CA GLU A 124 10.45 1.26 -4.03
C GLU A 124 9.67 1.09 -5.34
N ALA A 125 8.88 0.02 -5.47
CA ALA A 125 8.03 -0.26 -6.62
C ALA A 125 6.73 0.57 -6.68
N GLY A 126 6.42 1.38 -5.67
CA GLY A 126 5.21 2.22 -5.69
C GLY A 126 3.94 1.59 -5.11
N PHE A 127 3.97 0.30 -4.74
CA PHE A 127 2.77 -0.40 -4.25
C PHE A 127 2.29 0.11 -2.90
N MET A 128 3.19 0.33 -1.95
CA MET A 128 2.82 0.66 -0.58
C MET A 128 3.59 1.86 -0.06
N SER A 129 2.96 2.67 0.78
CA SER A 129 3.61 3.77 1.48
C SER A 129 3.46 3.58 2.98
N GLY A 130 4.41 4.07 3.76
CA GLY A 130 4.22 4.22 5.19
C GLY A 130 3.39 5.46 5.54
N TYR A 131 3.28 5.68 6.84
CA TYR A 131 2.50 6.72 7.47
C TYR A 131 3.37 7.94 7.80
N PRO A 132 2.76 9.14 7.91
CA PRO A 132 3.40 10.30 8.49
C PRO A 132 4.06 9.95 9.83
N GLY A 133 5.25 10.49 10.05
CA GLY A 133 6.08 10.14 11.21
C GLY A 133 7.06 8.99 10.98
N GLY A 134 7.09 8.41 9.77
CA GLY A 134 8.12 7.43 9.36
C GLY A 134 7.86 6.01 9.85
N ASN A 135 6.59 5.63 9.99
CA ASN A 135 6.17 4.28 10.44
C ASN A 135 5.54 3.52 9.26
N PHE A 136 5.72 2.20 9.18
CA PHE A 136 5.05 1.35 8.18
C PHE A 136 3.82 0.64 8.73
N ARG A 137 3.82 0.38 10.05
CA ARG A 137 2.84 -0.42 10.79
C ARG A 137 2.71 -1.84 10.23
N PRO A 138 3.76 -2.67 10.32
CA PRO A 138 3.80 -3.99 9.69
C PRO A 138 2.63 -4.89 10.13
N GLN A 139 2.32 -4.90 11.43
CA GLN A 139 1.26 -5.72 12.05
C GLN A 139 -0.14 -5.08 12.03
N GLN A 140 -0.34 -4.03 11.23
CA GLN A 140 -1.66 -3.47 11.04
C GLN A 140 -2.34 -4.22 9.88
N PRO A 141 -3.59 -4.70 10.05
CA PRO A 141 -4.33 -5.32 8.95
C PRO A 141 -4.53 -4.36 7.79
N VAL A 142 -4.36 -4.85 6.56
CA VAL A 142 -4.67 -4.09 5.35
C VAL A 142 -6.18 -4.13 5.08
N THR A 143 -6.79 -2.98 4.79
CA THR A 143 -8.19 -2.92 4.38
C THR A 143 -8.37 -3.31 2.92
N ARG A 144 -9.59 -3.71 2.53
CA ARG A 144 -9.92 -4.05 1.15
C ARG A 144 -9.59 -2.92 0.18
N VAL A 145 -9.91 -1.68 0.56
CA VAL A 145 -9.65 -0.51 -0.29
C VAL A 145 -8.16 -0.20 -0.40
N GLU A 146 -7.40 -0.39 0.67
CA GLU A 146 -5.94 -0.20 0.64
C GLU A 146 -5.26 -1.24 -0.27
N ALA A 147 -5.71 -2.49 -0.26
CA ALA A 147 -5.19 -3.53 -1.15
C ALA A 147 -5.42 -3.17 -2.64
N LEU A 148 -6.64 -2.72 -2.99
CA LEU A 148 -6.97 -2.27 -4.34
C LEU A 148 -6.19 -1.01 -4.74
N ALA A 149 -6.08 -0.03 -3.84
CA ALA A 149 -5.32 1.19 -4.06
C ALA A 149 -3.84 0.92 -4.31
N SER A 150 -3.25 -0.02 -3.56
CA SER A 150 -1.86 -0.43 -3.71
C SER A 150 -1.58 -1.00 -5.10
N LEU A 151 -2.47 -1.87 -5.60
CA LEU A 151 -2.36 -2.46 -6.94
C LEU A 151 -2.60 -1.43 -8.04
N ALA A 152 -3.64 -0.61 -7.91
CA ALA A 152 -3.99 0.38 -8.92
C ALA A 152 -2.88 1.39 -9.18
N GLN A 153 -2.22 1.84 -8.11
CA GLN A 153 -1.16 2.85 -8.16
C GLN A 153 0.03 2.42 -9.02
N THR A 154 0.39 1.14 -8.97
CA THR A 154 1.62 0.63 -9.62
C THR A 154 1.35 -0.02 -10.96
N LEU A 155 0.22 -0.73 -11.08
CA LEU A 155 -0.09 -1.50 -12.28
C LEU A 155 -0.67 -0.66 -13.43
N ASN A 156 -0.71 0.68 -13.27
CA ASN A 156 -1.20 1.62 -14.26
C ASN A 156 -2.56 1.21 -14.86
N LEU A 157 -3.51 0.82 -14.00
CA LEU A 157 -4.80 0.17 -14.35
C LEU A 157 -5.77 1.02 -15.20
N ASN A 158 -5.36 2.20 -15.64
CA ASN A 158 -5.81 2.97 -16.79
C ASN A 158 -5.08 4.31 -16.70
N SER A 159 -4.36 4.71 -17.75
CA SER A 159 -3.53 5.91 -17.77
C SER A 159 -4.35 7.20 -17.58
N LYS A 160 -4.59 7.60 -16.34
CA LYS A 160 -4.92 8.97 -15.88
C LYS A 160 -4.86 9.00 -14.36
N VAL A 161 -3.67 9.23 -13.82
CA VAL A 161 -3.46 9.55 -12.40
C VAL A 161 -3.80 11.03 -12.19
N PRO A 162 -4.79 11.42 -11.35
CA PRO A 162 -4.87 12.78 -10.88
C PRO A 162 -3.69 13.05 -9.93
N THR A 163 -2.92 14.09 -10.21
CA THR A 163 -1.61 14.45 -9.62
C THR A 163 -1.60 14.64 -8.08
N ASN A 164 -2.70 14.40 -7.35
CA ASN A 164 -2.83 14.68 -5.92
C ASN A 164 -3.14 13.47 -5.01
N THR A 165 -3.06 12.23 -5.51
CA THR A 165 -3.42 11.03 -4.71
C THR A 165 -2.33 10.61 -3.71
N GLN A 166 -1.07 10.97 -3.95
CA GLN A 166 0.09 10.45 -3.21
C GLN A 166 0.19 10.95 -1.74
N ALA A 167 -0.39 12.10 -1.41
CA ALA A 167 -0.39 12.62 -0.04
C ALA A 167 -1.56 12.09 0.83
N ALA A 168 -2.58 11.49 0.22
CA ALA A 168 -3.82 11.07 0.90
C ALA A 168 -3.89 9.57 1.24
N MET A 169 -2.87 8.78 0.85
CA MET A 169 -2.79 7.32 1.11
C MET A 169 -2.22 6.96 2.48
N ALA A 170 -1.95 7.95 3.33
CA ALA A 170 -1.93 7.73 4.77
C ALA A 170 -3.39 7.76 5.24
N PRO A 171 -3.97 6.68 5.82
CA PRO A 171 -5.33 6.77 6.32
C PRO A 171 -5.35 7.80 7.47
N THR A 172 -5.92 8.95 7.15
CA THR A 172 -6.19 9.99 8.12
C THR A 172 -7.35 9.51 8.97
N ASN A 173 -7.12 9.22 10.26
CA ASN A 173 -8.20 9.27 11.24
C ASN A 173 -8.69 10.73 11.28
N GLN A 174 -9.67 11.09 10.46
CA GLN A 174 -10.31 12.40 10.54
C GLN A 174 -11.33 12.38 11.67
N THR A 175 -10.86 12.63 12.89
CA THR A 175 -11.67 13.34 13.87
C THR A 175 -11.77 14.78 13.37
N THR A 176 -12.92 15.14 12.83
CA THR A 176 -13.28 16.54 12.58
C THR A 176 -13.18 17.32 13.89
N THR A 177 -12.18 18.17 14.02
CA THR A 177 -12.14 19.23 15.02
C THR A 177 -12.28 20.56 14.27
N PRO A 178 -13.26 21.42 14.60
CA PRO A 178 -13.37 22.73 13.99
C PRO A 178 -12.12 23.58 14.28
N ALA A 179 -11.68 24.33 13.28
CA ALA A 179 -10.52 25.21 13.32
C ALA A 179 -10.58 26.23 14.48
N PRO A 180 -9.48 26.44 15.22
CA PRO A 180 -9.32 27.62 16.06
C PRO A 180 -8.70 28.77 15.25
N ASN A 181 -9.38 29.92 15.21
CA ASN A 181 -8.83 31.17 14.69
C ASN A 181 -7.66 31.63 15.57
N ASN A 182 -6.49 31.83 14.97
CA ASN A 182 -5.33 32.47 15.59
C ASN A 182 -5.36 33.98 15.34
N GLN A 183 -5.38 34.77 16.42
CA GLN A 183 -4.61 36.02 16.49
C GLN A 183 -3.54 35.86 17.56
N THR A 184 -2.29 35.95 17.13
CA THR A 184 -1.05 35.76 17.88
C THR A 184 -0.62 37.07 18.54
N ARG A 185 -0.04 37.05 19.76
CA ARG A 185 1.39 37.38 19.98
C ARG A 185 1.85 37.41 21.47
N ALA A 186 2.80 36.50 21.73
CA ALA A 186 4.07 36.61 22.48
C ALA A 186 4.17 36.71 24.02
N GLN A 187 4.97 35.75 24.53
CA GLN A 187 6.05 35.85 25.56
C GLN A 187 5.58 36.07 27.03
N THR A 188 5.97 35.34 28.07
CA THR A 188 7.26 34.76 28.52
C THR A 188 7.05 33.69 29.63
N THR A 189 8.06 32.81 29.83
CA THR A 189 8.33 31.87 30.95
C THR A 189 8.49 32.56 32.34
N PRO A 190 8.56 31.92 33.55
CA PRO A 190 8.14 30.60 34.09
C PRO A 190 7.13 30.65 35.29
N GLN A 191 6.65 29.47 35.71
CA GLN A 191 5.87 29.12 36.93
C GLN A 191 6.29 29.84 38.25
N PRO A 192 5.37 30.13 39.22
CA PRO A 192 4.98 29.14 40.23
C PRO A 192 3.55 29.25 40.86
N ARG A 193 3.29 28.30 41.77
CA ARG A 193 2.06 27.92 42.50
C ARG A 193 1.15 29.03 43.07
N ARG A 194 -0.16 28.73 42.99
CA ARG A 194 -1.33 29.45 43.52
C ARG A 194 -1.30 29.65 45.05
N ARG A 195 -1.47 30.91 45.49
CA ARG A 195 -2.04 31.29 46.81
C ARG A 195 -3.03 32.44 46.63
N VAL A 196 -4.13 32.35 47.36
CA VAL A 196 -5.31 33.24 47.37
C VAL A 196 -5.11 34.36 48.40
N VAL A 197 -5.41 35.64 48.08
CA VAL A 197 -5.93 36.67 49.01
C VAL A 197 -6.72 37.76 48.24
N LEU A 198 -7.78 38.27 48.88
CA LEU A 198 -8.85 39.19 48.42
C LEU A 198 -8.49 40.70 48.67
N PRO A 199 -9.41 41.68 48.44
CA PRO A 199 -9.22 42.92 47.68
C PRO A 199 -8.89 44.15 48.54
N LEU A 200 -8.71 45.34 47.93
CA LEU A 200 -8.97 46.64 48.56
C LEU A 200 -9.19 47.75 47.51
N ALA A 201 -10.18 48.59 47.78
CA ALA A 201 -10.71 49.68 46.99
C ALA A 201 -9.77 50.90 46.89
N SER A 202 -9.95 51.75 45.89
CA SER A 202 -9.59 53.18 45.93
C SER A 202 -10.42 54.00 44.95
N LEU A 203 -10.97 55.10 45.47
CA LEU A 203 -11.92 56.05 44.90
C LEU A 203 -11.31 57.03 43.87
N ALA A 204 -12.25 57.74 43.20
CA ALA A 204 -12.17 59.13 42.70
C ALA A 204 -11.56 59.35 41.30
N LEU A 205 -11.97 60.30 40.45
CA LEU A 205 -13.04 61.31 40.38
C LEU A 205 -12.99 61.94 38.95
N LEU A 206 -14.05 62.68 38.59
CA LEU A 206 -14.12 63.79 37.60
C LEU A 206 -14.53 63.51 36.13
N GLN A 207 -15.72 64.05 35.80
CA GLN A 207 -16.33 64.29 34.48
C GLN A 207 -15.85 65.65 33.90
N PRO A 208 -16.53 66.32 32.94
CA PRO A 208 -17.18 65.92 31.66
C PRO A 208 -16.67 66.79 30.46
N PHE A 209 -17.07 66.51 29.22
CA PHE A 209 -17.38 67.58 28.22
C PHE A 209 -18.41 67.11 27.18
N VAL A 210 -19.27 68.05 26.79
CA VAL A 210 -20.53 67.93 26.05
C VAL A 210 -20.40 68.64 24.68
N THR A 211 -20.73 67.93 23.57
CA THR A 211 -21.33 68.25 22.23
C THR A 211 -21.06 69.62 21.50
N PRO A 212 -21.50 69.95 20.24
CA PRO A 212 -22.44 69.28 19.29
C PRO A 212 -22.16 69.32 17.75
N VAL A 213 -22.93 68.47 17.01
CA VAL A 213 -23.67 68.60 15.71
C VAL A 213 -23.12 69.46 14.53
N ARG A 214 -23.05 68.90 13.28
CA ARG A 214 -23.90 69.25 12.08
C ARG A 214 -23.62 68.42 10.78
N GLN A 215 -24.70 67.80 10.28
CA GLN A 215 -25.20 67.38 8.94
C GLN A 215 -24.48 67.58 7.57
N ALA A 216 -24.77 66.58 6.69
CA ALA A 216 -25.14 66.59 5.24
C ALA A 216 -24.31 65.55 4.43
N ALA A 217 -24.76 64.56 3.61
CA ALA A 217 -25.94 64.23 2.78
C ALA A 217 -25.61 64.23 1.26
N ALA A 218 -25.62 63.03 0.62
CA ALA A 218 -25.89 62.69 -0.81
C ALA A 218 -25.56 61.16 -0.99
N ALA A 219 -26.43 60.18 -1.30
CA ALA A 219 -27.40 59.91 -2.40
C ALA A 219 -26.73 59.86 -3.78
N LEU A 220 -26.89 58.91 -4.73
CA LEU A 220 -27.68 57.67 -5.06
C LEU A 220 -26.99 57.06 -6.35
N PRO A 221 -27.45 56.04 -7.16
CA PRO A 221 -28.57 55.09 -7.07
C PRO A 221 -28.34 53.62 -7.55
N THR A 222 -29.47 52.91 -7.56
CA THR A 222 -30.00 51.55 -7.84
C THR A 222 -29.81 50.87 -9.22
N GLN A 223 -29.87 49.51 -9.18
CA GLN A 223 -30.49 48.43 -10.04
C GLN A 223 -31.32 48.80 -11.31
N PRO A 224 -31.65 47.90 -12.30
CA PRO A 224 -32.17 46.51 -12.14
C PRO A 224 -31.99 45.45 -13.29
N GLN A 225 -32.53 44.23 -13.06
CA GLN A 225 -32.74 43.07 -13.97
C GLN A 225 -33.81 43.26 -15.07
N ALA A 226 -33.65 42.59 -16.22
CA ALA A 226 -34.73 42.16 -17.15
C ALA A 226 -34.27 41.03 -18.12
N ALA A 227 -35.21 40.30 -18.70
CA ALA A 227 -35.10 38.94 -19.29
C ALA A 227 -35.09 38.84 -20.84
N ALA A 228 -34.53 37.72 -21.37
CA ALA A 228 -34.79 36.96 -22.63
C ALA A 228 -34.61 37.68 -24.02
N PRO A 229 -34.26 37.00 -25.16
CA PRO A 229 -34.67 35.64 -25.59
C PRO A 229 -33.62 34.73 -26.28
N GLN A 230 -34.02 33.47 -26.53
CA GLN A 230 -33.32 32.43 -27.30
C GLN A 230 -33.34 32.70 -28.82
N THR A 231 -32.27 32.40 -29.57
CA THR A 231 -32.24 31.41 -30.70
C THR A 231 -30.89 31.36 -31.48
N THR A 232 -30.48 30.12 -31.76
CA THR A 232 -29.68 29.59 -32.91
C THR A 232 -28.27 30.11 -33.24
N ALA A 233 -27.25 29.25 -33.04
CA ALA A 233 -26.34 28.78 -34.10
C ALA A 233 -25.47 27.59 -33.64
N LYS A 234 -25.51 26.52 -34.43
CA LYS A 234 -24.67 25.32 -34.38
C LYS A 234 -23.18 25.66 -34.45
N ALA A 235 -22.37 25.05 -33.59
CA ALA A 235 -20.98 24.69 -33.89
C ALA A 235 -20.66 23.36 -33.22
N THR A 236 -20.91 22.28 -33.97
CA THR A 236 -20.56 20.91 -33.61
C THR A 236 -19.06 20.74 -33.74
N THR A 237 -18.35 20.68 -32.62
CA THR A 237 -17.00 20.08 -32.57
C THR A 237 -17.18 18.62 -32.16
N PRO A 238 -16.60 17.63 -32.86
CA PRO A 238 -16.82 16.23 -32.55
C PRO A 238 -16.20 15.91 -31.19
N GLN A 239 -17.07 15.73 -30.20
CA GLN A 239 -16.76 15.17 -28.90
C GLN A 239 -16.24 13.75 -29.11
N LYS A 240 -14.90 13.64 -29.21
CA LYS A 240 -14.16 12.39 -29.08
C LYS A 240 -14.53 11.81 -27.72
N ALA A 241 -15.39 10.79 -27.74
CA ALA A 241 -15.93 10.06 -26.61
C ALA A 241 -15.04 10.14 -25.36
N GLU A 242 -15.33 11.10 -24.49
CA GLU A 242 -14.77 11.12 -23.15
C GLU A 242 -15.33 9.88 -22.46
N ALA A 243 -14.46 8.94 -22.13
CA ALA A 243 -14.85 7.74 -21.40
C ALA A 243 -15.58 8.19 -20.12
N ARG A 244 -16.91 8.01 -20.11
CA ARG A 244 -17.80 8.36 -18.99
C ARG A 244 -17.13 7.92 -17.69
N SER A 245 -16.89 8.83 -16.75
CA SER A 245 -16.41 8.48 -15.41
C SER A 245 -17.37 7.45 -14.84
N LEU A 246 -16.83 6.28 -14.48
CA LEU A 246 -17.66 5.17 -14.03
C LEU A 246 -18.33 5.58 -12.74
N GLN A 247 -19.65 5.46 -12.67
CA GLN A 247 -20.38 5.78 -11.46
C GLN A 247 -20.28 4.56 -10.54
N LEU A 248 -19.45 4.64 -9.50
CA LEU A 248 -19.20 3.51 -8.60
C LEU A 248 -20.47 2.98 -7.93
N ASN A 249 -21.50 3.81 -7.76
CA ASN A 249 -22.82 3.44 -7.24
C ASN A 249 -23.62 2.50 -8.16
N GLU A 250 -23.28 2.42 -9.46
CA GLU A 250 -23.85 1.41 -10.36
C GLU A 250 -23.35 0.01 -9.96
N PHE A 251 -22.11 -0.06 -9.46
CA PHE A 251 -21.40 -1.30 -9.15
C PHE A 251 -21.55 -1.73 -7.69
N TYR A 252 -21.43 -0.76 -6.78
CA TYR A 252 -21.35 -0.99 -5.34
C TYR A 252 -22.50 -0.31 -4.61
N THR A 253 -23.22 -1.07 -3.79
CA THR A 253 -24.29 -0.56 -2.93
C THR A 253 -23.74 0.32 -1.80
N ASP A 254 -22.48 0.10 -1.42
CA ASP A 254 -21.73 0.83 -0.39
C ASP A 254 -20.66 1.77 -0.98
N ALA A 255 -20.87 2.25 -2.22
CA ALA A 255 -19.95 3.15 -2.90
C ALA A 255 -19.67 4.45 -2.14
N ASP A 256 -20.63 4.90 -1.31
CA ASP A 256 -20.51 6.08 -0.44
C ASP A 256 -19.47 5.90 0.69
N ARG A 257 -19.14 4.65 1.05
CA ARG A 257 -18.12 4.33 2.05
C ARG A 257 -16.70 4.32 1.49
N ILE A 258 -16.54 4.44 0.17
CA ILE A 258 -15.24 4.46 -0.48
C ILE A 258 -14.58 5.81 -0.18
N PRO A 259 -13.40 5.83 0.47
CA PRO A 259 -12.69 7.08 0.70
C PRO A 259 -12.36 7.77 -0.62
N GLN A 260 -12.51 9.10 -0.66
CA GLN A 260 -12.32 9.89 -1.88
C GLN A 260 -10.96 9.64 -2.56
N TYR A 261 -9.89 9.44 -1.78
CA TYR A 261 -8.56 9.15 -2.30
C TYR A 261 -8.50 7.84 -3.11
N ALA A 262 -9.40 6.89 -2.82
CA ALA A 262 -9.43 5.58 -3.43
C ALA A 262 -10.45 5.45 -4.57
N ASN A 263 -11.28 6.47 -4.82
CA ASN A 263 -12.30 6.42 -5.88
C ASN A 263 -11.69 6.02 -7.23
N TRP A 264 -10.59 6.66 -7.62
CA TRP A 264 -9.86 6.34 -8.85
C TRP A 264 -9.34 4.90 -8.87
N ALA A 265 -8.81 4.43 -7.74
CA ALA A 265 -8.22 3.10 -7.65
C ALA A 265 -9.30 2.02 -7.78
N VAL A 266 -10.42 2.18 -7.06
CA VAL A 266 -11.55 1.26 -7.14
C VAL A 266 -12.15 1.30 -8.54
N GLU A 267 -12.34 2.48 -9.13
CA GLU A 267 -12.84 2.61 -10.50
C GLU A 267 -11.95 1.87 -11.50
N SER A 268 -10.63 2.09 -11.43
CA SER A 268 -9.65 1.51 -12.33
C SER A 268 -9.55 -0.02 -12.14
N ALA A 269 -9.57 -0.49 -10.90
CA ALA A 269 -9.61 -1.91 -10.58
C ALA A 269 -10.90 -2.57 -11.08
N THR A 270 -12.04 -1.90 -10.96
CA THR A 270 -13.34 -2.39 -11.46
C THR A 270 -13.32 -2.54 -12.98
N ARG A 271 -12.85 -1.51 -13.70
CA ARG A 271 -12.68 -1.55 -15.17
C ARG A 271 -11.75 -2.66 -15.63
N SER A 272 -10.74 -2.94 -14.81
CA SER A 272 -9.71 -3.93 -15.07
C SER A 272 -10.10 -5.35 -14.66
N ASN A 273 -11.34 -5.57 -14.18
CA ASN A 273 -11.84 -6.83 -13.63
C ASN A 273 -10.99 -7.38 -12.46
N ILE A 274 -10.39 -6.49 -11.66
CA ILE A 274 -9.52 -6.84 -10.52
C ILE A 274 -10.30 -7.03 -9.23
N VAL A 275 -11.42 -6.32 -9.08
CA VAL A 275 -12.22 -6.39 -7.86
C VAL A 275 -12.92 -7.75 -7.78
N VAL A 276 -12.74 -8.43 -6.66
CA VAL A 276 -13.44 -9.69 -6.32
C VAL A 276 -14.21 -9.48 -5.02
N ASN A 277 -15.52 -9.71 -5.08
CA ASN A 277 -16.44 -9.48 -3.97
C ASN A 277 -17.23 -10.76 -3.69
N HIS A 278 -17.12 -11.25 -2.46
CA HIS A 278 -17.82 -12.42 -1.96
C HIS A 278 -18.44 -12.11 -0.59
N PRO A 279 -19.65 -12.61 -0.29
CA PRO A 279 -20.55 -13.34 -1.20
C PRO A 279 -21.33 -12.39 -2.13
N ASN A 280 -21.51 -11.13 -1.74
CA ASN A 280 -22.27 -10.15 -2.51
C ASN A 280 -21.34 -9.38 -3.45
N ILE A 281 -21.47 -9.61 -4.77
CA ILE A 281 -20.64 -8.95 -5.79
C ILE A 281 -20.75 -7.42 -5.76
N ARG A 282 -21.86 -6.87 -5.26
CA ARG A 282 -22.14 -5.44 -5.21
C ARG A 282 -21.75 -4.79 -3.88
N GLU A 283 -21.10 -5.49 -2.96
CA GLU A 283 -20.60 -4.90 -1.70
C GLU A 283 -19.08 -4.93 -1.67
N LEU A 284 -18.46 -3.75 -1.70
CA LEU A 284 -17.01 -3.66 -1.64
C LEU A 284 -16.47 -3.80 -0.22
N ASN A 285 -17.20 -3.34 0.79
CA ASN A 285 -16.78 -3.26 2.19
C ASN A 285 -15.40 -2.58 2.36
N PRO A 286 -15.23 -1.33 1.87
CA PRO A 286 -13.91 -0.74 1.60
C PRO A 286 -13.01 -0.63 2.84
N GLN A 287 -13.57 -0.33 4.02
CA GLN A 287 -12.82 -0.13 5.26
C GLN A 287 -12.61 -1.42 6.06
N ARG A 288 -13.19 -2.55 5.64
CA ARG A 288 -13.03 -3.82 6.35
C ARG A 288 -11.60 -4.36 6.15
N PRO A 289 -10.94 -4.90 7.19
CA PRO A 289 -9.73 -5.69 7.02
C PRO A 289 -9.95 -6.82 6.00
N ALA A 290 -9.05 -6.91 5.03
CA ALA A 290 -9.11 -7.93 3.99
C ALA A 290 -8.60 -9.27 4.53
N THR A 291 -9.33 -10.34 4.23
CA THR A 291 -8.90 -11.70 4.57
C THR A 291 -7.88 -12.21 3.56
N ARG A 292 -7.12 -13.24 3.93
CA ARG A 292 -6.08 -13.83 3.09
C ARG A 292 -6.63 -14.42 1.79
N GLY A 293 -7.83 -15.01 1.84
CA GLY A 293 -8.54 -15.49 0.66
C GLY A 293 -8.95 -14.35 -0.28
N GLU A 294 -9.40 -13.22 0.28
CA GLU A 294 -9.78 -12.04 -0.51
C GLU A 294 -8.58 -11.38 -1.17
N VAL A 295 -7.49 -11.20 -0.42
CA VAL A 295 -6.25 -10.64 -0.97
C VAL A 295 -5.68 -11.55 -2.05
N ALA A 296 -5.73 -12.89 -1.86
CA ALA A 296 -5.35 -13.84 -2.90
C ALA A 296 -6.19 -13.70 -4.16
N ALA A 297 -7.52 -13.57 -4.04
CA ALA A 297 -8.40 -13.38 -5.19
C ALA A 297 -8.10 -12.08 -5.95
N ILE A 298 -7.87 -10.97 -5.24
CA ILE A 298 -7.55 -9.67 -5.83
C ILE A 298 -6.18 -9.70 -6.52
N VAL A 299 -5.14 -10.25 -5.87
CA VAL A 299 -3.80 -10.39 -6.45
C VAL A 299 -3.82 -11.31 -7.67
N HIS A 300 -4.60 -12.39 -7.63
CA HIS A 300 -4.80 -13.26 -8.79
C HIS A 300 -5.37 -12.47 -9.96
N GLN A 301 -6.46 -11.73 -9.78
CA GLN A 301 -7.03 -10.94 -10.88
C GLN A 301 -6.08 -9.86 -11.39
N ALA A 302 -5.30 -9.25 -10.50
CA ALA A 302 -4.27 -8.31 -10.92
C ALA A 302 -3.22 -8.97 -11.82
N LEU A 303 -2.77 -10.19 -11.51
CA LEU A 303 -1.86 -10.91 -12.39
C LEU A 303 -2.51 -11.38 -13.70
N VAL A 304 -3.81 -11.72 -13.69
CA VAL A 304 -4.58 -11.98 -14.92
C VAL A 304 -4.62 -10.73 -15.81
N ASN A 305 -4.91 -9.57 -15.22
CA ASN A 305 -4.93 -8.29 -15.92
C ASN A 305 -3.56 -7.94 -16.52
N GLN A 306 -2.47 -8.31 -15.86
CA GLN A 306 -1.10 -8.12 -16.35
C GLN A 306 -0.66 -9.21 -17.36
N GLY A 307 -1.54 -10.14 -17.74
CA GLY A 307 -1.23 -11.23 -18.66
C GLY A 307 -0.26 -12.28 -18.10
N LYS A 308 -0.01 -12.26 -16.78
CA LYS A 308 0.88 -13.21 -16.07
C LYS A 308 0.14 -14.48 -15.64
N LEU A 309 -1.20 -14.45 -15.62
CA LEU A 309 -2.08 -15.57 -15.31
C LEU A 309 -3.18 -15.74 -16.36
N PRO A 310 -3.61 -16.98 -16.66
CA PRO A 310 -4.86 -17.20 -17.36
C PRO A 310 -6.04 -16.80 -16.47
N ALA A 311 -7.09 -16.24 -17.08
CA ALA A 311 -8.35 -15.99 -16.37
C ALA A 311 -9.01 -17.31 -15.96
N LEU A 312 -9.74 -17.29 -14.84
CA LEU A 312 -10.59 -18.43 -14.49
C LEU A 312 -11.68 -18.64 -15.55
N SER A 313 -11.95 -19.90 -15.85
CA SER A 313 -13.02 -20.27 -16.76
C SER A 313 -14.39 -19.89 -16.19
N GLN A 314 -15.34 -19.57 -17.06
CA GLN A 314 -16.67 -19.04 -16.68
C GLN A 314 -17.56 -20.07 -15.99
N ASP A 315 -17.28 -21.35 -16.17
CA ASP A 315 -17.95 -22.47 -15.51
C ASP A 315 -17.45 -22.69 -14.06
N VAL A 316 -16.31 -22.09 -13.68
CA VAL A 316 -15.81 -22.16 -12.29
C VAL A 316 -16.65 -21.24 -11.41
N PRO A 317 -17.30 -21.73 -10.33
CA PRO A 317 -18.16 -20.90 -9.48
C PRO A 317 -17.47 -19.66 -8.91
N ALA A 318 -16.16 -19.74 -8.62
CA ALA A 318 -15.39 -18.61 -8.10
C ALA A 318 -15.34 -17.41 -9.08
N SER A 319 -15.50 -17.66 -10.39
CA SER A 319 -15.47 -16.62 -11.44
C SER A 319 -16.64 -15.64 -11.33
N GLN A 320 -17.76 -16.06 -10.72
CA GLN A 320 -18.95 -15.22 -10.54
C GLN A 320 -18.70 -14.05 -9.57
N TYR A 321 -17.70 -14.17 -8.68
CA TYR A 321 -17.37 -13.14 -7.68
C TYR A 321 -16.49 -12.03 -8.26
N VAL A 322 -15.98 -12.19 -9.48
CA VAL A 322 -15.22 -11.14 -10.18
C VAL A 322 -16.19 -10.06 -10.65
N VAL A 323 -16.01 -8.84 -10.16
CA VAL A 323 -16.83 -7.69 -10.56
C VAL A 323 -16.47 -7.31 -11.99
N ARG A 324 -17.44 -7.45 -12.90
CA ARG A 324 -17.28 -7.11 -14.33
C ARG A 324 -18.28 -6.04 -14.71
N ALA A 325 -17.88 -5.12 -15.59
CA ALA A 325 -18.77 -4.13 -16.21
C ALA A 325 -20.02 -4.75 -16.86
N GLN A 326 -19.93 -5.99 -17.34
CA GLN A 326 -21.02 -6.69 -18.01
C GLN A 326 -22.03 -7.32 -17.03
N ASN A 327 -21.64 -7.62 -15.79
CA ASN A 327 -22.47 -8.37 -14.84
C ASN A 327 -23.57 -7.49 -14.20
N VAL A 328 -23.35 -6.17 -14.10
CA VAL A 328 -24.29 -5.23 -13.46
C VAL A 328 -25.55 -5.00 -14.32
N VAL A 329 -25.45 -5.20 -15.64
CA VAL A 329 -26.58 -4.97 -16.56
C VAL A 329 -27.62 -6.09 -16.49
N GLN A 330 -27.25 -7.30 -16.04
CA GLN A 330 -28.18 -8.45 -16.03
C GLN A 330 -29.10 -8.51 -14.81
N THR A 331 -28.82 -7.78 -13.73
CA THR A 331 -29.65 -7.78 -12.50
C THR A 331 -30.78 -6.73 -12.53
N VAL A 332 -30.95 -6.00 -13.63
CA VAL A 332 -31.96 -4.93 -13.80
C VAL A 332 -33.06 -5.33 -14.81
N LYS A 333 -33.26 -6.63 -15.03
CA LYS A 333 -34.40 -7.17 -15.79
C LYS A 333 -35.16 -8.17 -14.93
#